data_AF-V8D431-F1
#
_entry.id   AF-V8D431-F1
#
_cell.length_a   1.000
_cell.length_b   1.000
_cell.length_c   1.000
_cell.angle_alpha   90.00
_cell.angle_beta   90.00
_cell.angle_gamma   90.00
#
_symmetry.space_group_name_H-M   'P 1'
#
loop_
_entity.id
_entity.type
_entity.pdbx_description
1 polymer ?
#
loop_
_entity_poly.entity_id
_entity_poly.type
_entity_poly.pdbx_seq_one_letter_code
_entity_poly.pdbx_strand_id
1 'polypeptide(L)'
;MMSWPQIRGLTYSPIGRTLRGTVHYAEGGWNEVWFEPPTLWRIEKPDGTPTFIENDTDEYRFGEDGIAVHTAKSPHRLVATMGLSPKLLFTAHRLWPAPDQMNRPQVGEPTDLTETIVRGRQGWQVHFNDLHGGPPIRVVIDKKLGVTLAWSQASQWIEMSAPVLDEIFDSTLFTWDGPTIAPEELRDSPEQLQREQKMREIAAMPQTSVRWAPTQIHAAPTNGDPLSGALDASVSVNSTQFAIRRWLTDIGEPDIDFSMEFSTPRARSVVGPWTVELRSYAEVSAEDADRILDGLVLPDPPAAIDDIKQAVAARHAAATEAAIVDRLGVGRNLDDYLHGGGNVSLLVRTDFTDDARWRAVALEAMAPVDSGSADFPTFEAGLTCVDNRENAGLTVADLVARIGEDPPYYAFMADSVSMSHPEMPILAVDSGRPEYGHEPGRTFRVVPNQMASVEANLSISNMDFRSFADAADDDGIFRGFPPAPPHVTTLHLEELVALSETNQSTPALRQFADEVATLQRPSAVIVEVTRAGLHDSAQKLDPTAKEIRVGVEDYLTATARAGLCHWGFVQIVGGHWSLVIDPQTGQLEAAMLRQVPPAK
;
A
#
# COMPACT_ATOMS: atom_id res chain seq x y z
N MET A 1 16.39 -46.86 3.31
CA MET A 1 15.48 -45.70 3.20
C MET A 1 15.18 -45.45 1.73
N MET A 2 13.92 -45.20 1.38
CA MET A 2 13.57 -44.77 0.03
C MET A 2 14.13 -43.36 -0.22
N SER A 3 14.65 -43.12 -1.43
CA SER A 3 15.12 -41.79 -1.83
C SER A 3 13.95 -40.89 -2.25
N TRP A 4 14.15 -39.57 -2.23
CA TRP A 4 13.13 -38.62 -2.71
C TRP A 4 12.64 -38.94 -4.14
N PRO A 5 13.50 -39.24 -5.13
CA PRO A 5 13.02 -39.63 -6.47
C PRO A 5 12.05 -40.82 -6.47
N GLN A 6 12.24 -41.79 -5.56
CA GLN A 6 11.35 -42.94 -5.42
C GLN A 6 10.01 -42.54 -4.78
N ILE A 7 10.04 -41.75 -3.71
CA ILE A 7 8.83 -41.22 -3.04
C ILE A 7 8.04 -40.33 -3.99
N ARG A 8 8.73 -39.44 -4.71
CA ARG A 8 8.17 -38.57 -5.74
C ARG A 8 7.47 -39.39 -6.82
N GLY A 9 8.09 -40.48 -7.29
CA GLY A 9 7.46 -41.38 -8.26
C GLY A 9 6.13 -41.95 -7.77
N LEU A 10 5.98 -42.24 -6.47
CA LEU A 10 4.70 -42.68 -5.90
C LEU A 10 3.62 -41.60 -6.02
N THR A 11 3.97 -40.32 -5.88
CA THR A 11 3.01 -39.20 -5.98
C THR A 11 2.41 -39.03 -7.37
N TYR A 12 2.99 -39.65 -8.39
CA TYR A 12 2.46 -39.63 -9.76
C TYR A 12 1.46 -40.77 -10.02
N SER A 13 1.43 -41.80 -9.18
CA SER A 13 0.47 -42.92 -9.27
C SER A 13 -1.01 -42.51 -9.24
N PRO A 14 -1.46 -41.52 -8.44
CA PRO A 14 -2.86 -41.07 -8.43
C PRO A 14 -3.22 -40.09 -9.55
N ILE A 15 -2.28 -39.67 -10.41
CA ILE A 15 -2.58 -38.69 -11.48
C ILE A 15 -3.58 -39.28 -12.47
N GLY A 16 -4.64 -38.51 -12.77
CA GLY A 16 -5.69 -38.91 -13.71
C GLY A 16 -6.67 -39.94 -13.16
N ARG A 17 -6.64 -40.24 -11.86
CA ARG A 17 -7.52 -41.20 -11.20
C ARG A 17 -8.45 -40.51 -10.22
N THR A 18 -9.64 -41.05 -10.04
CA THR A 18 -10.61 -40.55 -9.08
C THR A 18 -10.11 -40.74 -7.65
N LEU A 19 -10.31 -39.72 -6.81
CA LEU A 19 -9.91 -39.73 -5.42
C LEU A 19 -11.01 -39.13 -4.56
N ARG A 20 -11.35 -39.81 -3.47
CA ARG A 20 -12.18 -39.30 -2.38
C ARG A 20 -11.42 -39.33 -1.07
N GLY A 21 -11.67 -38.37 -0.19
CA GLY A 21 -11.15 -38.41 1.18
C GLY A 21 -11.74 -37.33 2.08
N THR A 22 -11.60 -37.53 3.39
CA THR A 22 -12.01 -36.56 4.40
C THR A 22 -10.81 -35.66 4.73
N VAL A 23 -10.93 -34.33 4.57
CA VAL A 23 -9.85 -33.36 4.83
C VAL A 23 -10.14 -32.57 6.11
N HIS A 24 -9.22 -32.60 7.06
CA HIS A 24 -9.28 -31.94 8.37
C HIS A 24 -8.41 -30.68 8.37
N TYR A 25 -8.80 -29.66 9.14
CA TYR A 25 -8.16 -28.34 9.16
C TYR A 25 -7.62 -27.96 10.55
N ALA A 26 -6.66 -27.03 10.58
CA ALA A 26 -6.05 -26.49 11.79
C ALA A 26 -7.03 -25.83 12.77
N GLU A 27 -8.04 -25.13 12.25
CA GLU A 27 -9.05 -24.42 13.03
C GLU A 27 -10.14 -25.36 13.58
N GLY A 28 -10.09 -26.65 13.23
CA GLY A 28 -11.10 -27.64 13.54
C GLY A 28 -12.05 -27.91 12.37
N GLY A 29 -12.86 -28.96 12.50
CA GLY A 29 -13.77 -29.40 11.45
C GLY A 29 -13.09 -30.20 10.33
N TRP A 30 -13.91 -30.68 9.39
CA TRP A 30 -13.47 -31.45 8.24
C TRP A 30 -14.47 -31.37 7.09
N ASN A 31 -14.00 -31.62 5.86
CA ASN A 31 -14.84 -31.72 4.67
C ASN A 31 -14.68 -33.09 4.00
N GLU A 32 -15.76 -33.68 3.48
CA GLU A 32 -15.62 -34.75 2.48
C GLU A 32 -15.31 -34.11 1.12
N VAL A 33 -14.35 -34.68 0.39
CA VAL A 33 -13.89 -34.16 -0.89
C VAL A 33 -13.86 -35.28 -1.93
N TRP A 34 -14.49 -35.02 -3.08
CA TRP A 34 -14.44 -35.86 -4.27
C TRP A 34 -13.74 -35.12 -5.40
N PHE A 35 -12.84 -35.82 -6.07
CA PHE A 35 -12.09 -35.29 -7.20
C PHE A 35 -12.07 -36.30 -8.33
N GLU A 36 -12.64 -35.92 -9.47
CA GLU A 36 -12.47 -36.61 -10.73
C GLU A 36 -11.64 -35.72 -11.68
N PRO A 37 -10.39 -36.10 -11.96
CA PRO A 37 -9.54 -35.33 -12.85
C PRO A 37 -10.15 -35.20 -14.25
N PRO A 38 -9.88 -34.09 -14.96
CA PRO A 38 -8.95 -33.02 -14.59
C PRO A 38 -9.57 -31.90 -13.73
N THR A 39 -10.90 -31.81 -13.66
CA THR A 39 -11.63 -30.56 -13.34
C THR A 39 -12.85 -30.75 -12.42
N LEU A 40 -13.29 -31.97 -12.16
CA LEU A 40 -14.54 -32.20 -11.43
C LEU A 40 -14.27 -32.30 -9.93
N TRP A 41 -14.93 -31.42 -9.16
CA TRP A 41 -14.77 -31.34 -7.71
C TRP A 41 -16.11 -31.28 -6.99
N ARG A 42 -16.18 -31.93 -5.83
CA ARG A 42 -17.23 -31.70 -4.84
C ARG A 42 -16.62 -31.63 -3.46
N ILE A 43 -17.07 -30.67 -2.66
CA ILE A 43 -16.65 -30.50 -1.27
C ILE A 43 -17.91 -30.35 -0.43
N GLU A 44 -18.07 -31.21 0.58
CA GLU A 44 -19.18 -31.18 1.51
C GLU A 44 -18.72 -30.99 2.95
N LYS A 45 -19.56 -30.33 3.75
CA LYS A 45 -19.47 -30.29 5.21
C LYS A 45 -19.76 -31.66 5.83
N PRO A 46 -19.49 -31.85 7.14
CA PRO A 46 -19.79 -33.11 7.83
C PRO A 46 -21.25 -33.56 7.81
N ASP A 47 -22.17 -32.62 7.61
CA ASP A 47 -23.61 -32.87 7.51
C ASP A 47 -24.08 -33.23 6.09
N GLY A 48 -23.15 -33.33 5.13
CA GLY A 48 -23.44 -33.63 3.72
C GLY A 48 -23.83 -32.41 2.88
N THR A 49 -23.82 -31.20 3.47
CA THR A 49 -24.17 -29.99 2.73
C THR A 49 -23.02 -29.59 1.81
N PRO A 50 -23.25 -29.38 0.50
CA PRO A 50 -22.20 -28.94 -0.40
C PRO A 50 -21.74 -27.51 -0.05
N THR A 51 -20.44 -27.30 -0.14
CA THR A 51 -19.79 -25.98 -0.04
C THR A 51 -19.17 -25.55 -1.35
N PHE A 52 -18.84 -26.53 -2.20
CA PHE A 52 -18.25 -26.30 -3.51
C PHE A 52 -18.59 -27.46 -4.45
N ILE A 53 -19.02 -27.13 -5.67
CA ILE A 53 -19.18 -28.10 -6.77
C ILE A 53 -18.56 -27.47 -8.03
N GLU A 54 -17.78 -28.23 -8.78
CA GLU A 54 -17.18 -27.77 -10.03
C GLU A 54 -17.25 -28.91 -11.05
N ASN A 55 -17.60 -28.56 -12.28
CA ASN A 55 -17.50 -29.43 -13.44
C ASN A 55 -16.77 -28.70 -14.59
N ASP A 56 -16.92 -29.19 -15.82
CA ASP A 56 -16.23 -28.64 -16.98
C ASP A 56 -16.73 -27.25 -17.38
N THR A 57 -18.01 -26.95 -17.13
CA THR A 57 -18.67 -25.72 -17.57
C THR A 57 -19.05 -24.80 -16.42
N ASP A 58 -19.22 -25.32 -15.21
CA ASP A 58 -19.87 -24.62 -14.11
C ASP A 58 -19.11 -24.78 -12.79
N GLU A 59 -19.19 -23.75 -11.96
CA GLU A 59 -18.76 -23.72 -10.57
C GLU A 59 -19.92 -23.24 -9.68
N TYR A 60 -20.14 -23.92 -8.56
CA TYR A 60 -21.16 -23.58 -7.57
C TYR A 60 -20.49 -23.40 -6.20
N ARG A 61 -20.71 -22.25 -5.58
CA ARG A 61 -20.26 -21.95 -4.21
C ARG A 61 -21.45 -21.68 -3.32
N PHE A 62 -21.43 -22.19 -2.10
CA PHE A 62 -22.59 -22.13 -1.23
C PHE A 62 -22.32 -21.17 -0.06
N GLY A 63 -23.27 -20.25 0.17
CA GLY A 63 -23.30 -19.40 1.35
C GLY A 63 -23.74 -20.14 2.61
N GLU A 64 -23.78 -19.45 3.74
CA GLU A 64 -24.32 -20.02 5.00
C GLU A 64 -25.82 -20.32 4.91
N ASP A 65 -26.53 -19.65 4.02
CA ASP A 65 -27.96 -19.84 3.72
C ASP A 65 -28.26 -21.08 2.88
N GLY A 66 -27.22 -21.77 2.39
CA GLY A 66 -27.33 -22.96 1.55
C GLY A 66 -27.74 -22.68 0.10
N ILE A 67 -27.83 -21.41 -0.31
CA ILE A 67 -28.10 -21.04 -1.70
C ILE A 67 -26.78 -21.08 -2.48
N ALA A 68 -26.82 -21.69 -3.67
CA ALA A 68 -25.66 -21.77 -4.54
C ALA A 68 -25.50 -20.49 -5.36
N VAL A 69 -24.31 -19.90 -5.34
CA VAL A 69 -23.86 -18.95 -6.36
C VAL A 69 -23.37 -19.78 -7.53
N HIS A 70 -24.13 -19.77 -8.63
CA HIS A 70 -23.76 -20.46 -9.86
C HIS A 70 -22.90 -19.55 -10.72
N THR A 71 -21.74 -20.03 -11.17
CA THR A 71 -20.91 -19.31 -12.13
C THR A 71 -20.55 -20.21 -13.31
N ALA A 72 -20.79 -19.74 -14.53
CA ALA A 72 -20.23 -20.34 -15.73
C ALA A 72 -18.71 -20.13 -15.76
N LYS A 73 -17.94 -21.19 -16.00
CA LYS A 73 -16.48 -21.12 -16.07
C LYS A 73 -16.05 -20.30 -17.28
N SER A 74 -15.18 -19.33 -17.03
CA SER A 74 -14.53 -18.52 -18.04
C SER A 74 -13.02 -18.67 -17.90
N PRO A 75 -12.28 -18.87 -19.01
CA PRO A 75 -10.81 -18.88 -18.98
C PRO A 75 -10.21 -17.51 -18.60
N HIS A 76 -11.05 -16.47 -18.54
CA HIS A 76 -10.67 -15.10 -18.21
C HIS A 76 -11.03 -14.69 -16.78
N ARG A 77 -11.70 -15.55 -16.02
CA ARG A 77 -12.07 -15.27 -14.63
C ARG A 77 -10.85 -15.48 -13.74
N LEU A 78 -10.49 -14.44 -13.00
CA LEU A 78 -9.50 -14.58 -11.93
C LEU A 78 -10.21 -15.00 -10.65
N VAL A 79 -9.79 -16.14 -10.11
CA VAL A 79 -10.31 -16.69 -8.86
C VAL A 79 -9.19 -16.59 -7.82
N ALA A 80 -9.23 -15.55 -7.00
CA ALA A 80 -8.39 -15.50 -5.81
C ALA A 80 -8.90 -16.57 -4.82
N THR A 81 -8.11 -17.62 -4.61
CA THR A 81 -8.40 -18.60 -3.55
C THR A 81 -7.74 -18.09 -2.28
N MET A 82 -8.52 -17.45 -1.42
CA MET A 82 -8.07 -17.05 -0.09
C MET A 82 -8.12 -18.25 0.85
N GLY A 83 -7.03 -18.50 1.57
CA GLY A 83 -6.94 -19.58 2.56
C GLY A 83 -6.50 -20.93 2.01
N LEU A 84 -6.36 -21.91 2.91
CA LEU A 84 -5.79 -23.22 2.62
C LEU A 84 -6.85 -24.16 2.03
N SER A 85 -6.84 -24.32 0.70
CA SER A 85 -7.81 -25.16 -0.02
C SER A 85 -7.55 -26.67 0.20
N PRO A 86 -8.59 -27.50 0.45
CA PRO A 86 -8.44 -28.94 0.54
C PRO A 86 -7.98 -29.57 -0.78
N LYS A 87 -8.21 -28.90 -1.93
CA LYS A 87 -7.75 -29.34 -3.26
C LYS A 87 -6.23 -29.54 -3.32
N LEU A 88 -5.48 -28.88 -2.43
CA LEU A 88 -4.03 -29.01 -2.32
C LEU A 88 -3.58 -30.46 -2.13
N LEU A 89 -4.21 -31.24 -1.23
CA LEU A 89 -3.81 -32.63 -0.98
C LEU A 89 -4.04 -33.56 -2.18
N PHE A 90 -5.00 -33.20 -3.04
CA PHE A 90 -5.35 -33.96 -4.23
C PHE A 90 -4.44 -33.61 -5.42
N THR A 91 -3.82 -32.43 -5.41
CA THR A 91 -3.02 -31.89 -6.52
C THR A 91 -1.57 -31.58 -6.15
N ALA A 92 -1.12 -31.96 -4.95
CA ALA A 92 0.19 -31.59 -4.42
C ALA A 92 1.38 -32.01 -5.31
N HIS A 93 1.22 -33.05 -6.12
CA HIS A 93 2.21 -33.46 -7.12
C HIS A 93 2.64 -32.35 -8.08
N ARG A 94 1.80 -31.32 -8.28
CA ARG A 94 2.11 -30.13 -9.09
C ARG A 94 3.20 -29.25 -8.48
N LEU A 95 3.45 -29.36 -7.17
CA LEU A 95 4.50 -28.62 -6.48
C LEU A 95 5.91 -29.14 -6.83
N TRP A 96 6.04 -30.41 -7.25
CA TRP A 96 7.31 -31.05 -7.60
C TRP A 96 7.21 -31.81 -8.93
N PRO A 97 7.14 -31.09 -10.07
CA PRO A 97 7.13 -31.72 -11.38
C PRO A 97 8.40 -32.54 -11.63
N ALA A 98 8.36 -33.43 -12.62
CA ALA A 98 9.55 -34.18 -13.03
C ALA A 98 10.64 -33.19 -13.48
N PRO A 99 11.93 -33.46 -13.19
CA PRO A 99 13.00 -32.55 -13.51
C PRO A 99 13.30 -32.68 -15.01
N ASP A 100 12.65 -31.85 -15.81
CA ASP A 100 13.10 -31.48 -17.14
C ASP A 100 13.69 -30.06 -17.10
N GLN A 101 14.33 -29.59 -18.18
CA GLN A 101 15.00 -28.29 -18.22
C GLN A 101 14.05 -27.08 -18.00
N MET A 102 12.74 -27.29 -17.94
CA MET A 102 11.75 -26.22 -18.09
C MET A 102 10.61 -26.21 -17.06
N ASN A 103 10.48 -27.26 -16.24
CA ASN A 103 9.56 -27.33 -15.11
C ASN A 103 10.30 -27.12 -13.79
N ARG A 104 10.16 -25.93 -13.19
CA ARG A 104 10.72 -25.66 -11.85
C ARG A 104 9.77 -26.15 -10.75
N PRO A 105 10.28 -26.82 -9.70
CA PRO A 105 9.55 -27.06 -8.47
C PRO A 105 9.04 -25.75 -7.86
N GLN A 106 7.82 -25.80 -7.32
CA GLN A 106 7.24 -24.71 -6.52
C GLN A 106 7.66 -24.80 -5.05
N VAL A 107 8.47 -25.80 -4.71
CA VAL A 107 9.04 -26.04 -3.38
C VAL A 107 10.55 -26.22 -3.52
N GLY A 108 11.31 -25.90 -2.48
CA GLY A 108 12.76 -26.04 -2.47
C GLY A 108 13.24 -27.49 -2.41
N GLU A 109 14.53 -27.68 -2.10
CA GLU A 109 15.11 -29.02 -2.00
C GLU A 109 14.44 -29.85 -0.86
N PRO A 110 14.18 -31.15 -1.10
CA PRO A 110 13.61 -32.04 -0.11
C PRO A 110 14.62 -32.34 1.00
N THR A 111 14.17 -32.28 2.24
CA THR A 111 14.94 -32.55 3.45
C THR A 111 14.12 -33.40 4.43
N ASP A 112 14.80 -33.97 5.42
CA ASP A 112 14.18 -34.72 6.53
C ASP A 112 13.16 -35.80 6.09
N LEU A 113 13.64 -36.73 5.26
CA LEU A 113 12.85 -37.87 4.78
C LEU A 113 12.70 -38.91 5.88
N THR A 114 11.51 -38.97 6.48
CA THR A 114 11.23 -39.87 7.60
C THR A 114 9.90 -40.62 7.40
N GLU A 115 9.75 -41.76 8.07
CA GLU A 115 8.47 -42.44 8.12
C GLU A 115 7.60 -41.84 9.22
N THR A 116 6.31 -41.67 8.93
CA THR A 116 5.35 -41.16 9.92
C THR A 116 3.99 -41.81 9.74
N ILE A 117 3.09 -41.55 10.69
CA ILE A 117 1.69 -41.97 10.62
C ILE A 117 0.83 -40.72 10.68
N VAL A 118 -0.03 -40.55 9.68
CA VAL A 118 -1.04 -39.49 9.63
C VAL A 118 -2.41 -40.16 9.55
N ARG A 119 -3.32 -39.79 10.47
CA ARG A 119 -4.70 -40.29 10.50
C ARG A 119 -4.82 -41.81 10.34
N GLY A 120 -3.93 -42.55 11.00
CA GLY A 120 -3.90 -44.02 10.99
C GLY A 120 -3.26 -44.66 9.76
N ARG A 121 -2.65 -43.88 8.86
CA ARG A 121 -2.01 -44.37 7.64
C ARG A 121 -0.50 -44.09 7.64
N GLN A 122 0.27 -45.08 7.21
CA GLN A 122 1.72 -44.94 7.08
C GLN A 122 2.07 -44.09 5.86
N GLY A 123 2.92 -43.08 6.06
CA GLY A 123 3.38 -42.20 5.02
C GLY A 123 4.87 -41.87 5.11
N TRP A 124 5.37 -41.26 4.05
CA TRP A 124 6.69 -40.64 3.98
C TRP A 124 6.55 -39.14 4.24
N GLN A 125 7.12 -38.65 5.34
CA GLN A 125 7.25 -37.24 5.61
C GLN A 125 8.44 -36.67 4.83
N VAL A 126 8.24 -35.51 4.23
CA VAL A 126 9.26 -34.73 3.53
C VAL A 126 9.09 -33.26 3.88
N HIS A 127 10.18 -32.59 4.17
CA HIS A 127 10.23 -31.14 4.34
C HIS A 127 10.81 -30.49 3.09
N PHE A 128 10.31 -29.33 2.72
CA PHE A 128 10.85 -28.50 1.65
C PHE A 128 11.12 -27.11 2.17
N ASN A 129 12.24 -26.52 1.73
CA ASN A 129 12.48 -25.11 1.95
C ASN A 129 11.44 -24.28 1.17
N ASP A 130 10.94 -23.21 1.78
CA ASP A 130 10.10 -22.26 1.07
C ASP A 130 10.96 -21.39 0.15
N LEU A 131 10.59 -21.31 -1.14
CA LEU A 131 11.38 -20.58 -2.13
C LEU A 131 11.36 -19.06 -1.93
N HIS A 132 10.44 -18.54 -1.11
CA HIS A 132 10.30 -17.12 -0.79
C HIS A 132 10.87 -16.79 0.60
N GLY A 133 11.59 -17.72 1.24
CA GLY A 133 12.21 -17.52 2.55
C GLY A 133 11.26 -17.69 3.75
N GLY A 134 10.06 -18.23 3.53
CA GLY A 134 9.12 -18.56 4.60
C GLY A 134 9.50 -19.83 5.41
N PRO A 135 8.68 -20.19 6.42
CA PRO A 135 8.84 -21.44 7.17
C PRO A 135 8.79 -22.66 6.24
N PRO A 136 9.52 -23.76 6.56
CA PRO A 136 9.57 -24.94 5.72
C PRO A 136 8.19 -25.59 5.57
N ILE A 137 7.93 -26.09 4.36
CA ILE A 137 6.70 -26.78 4.01
C ILE A 137 6.88 -28.27 4.33
N ARG A 138 5.98 -28.84 5.11
CA ARG A 138 5.95 -30.28 5.41
C ARG A 138 4.84 -30.95 4.63
N VAL A 139 5.18 -32.08 4.00
CA VAL A 139 4.25 -32.93 3.26
C VAL A 139 4.37 -34.37 3.74
N VAL A 140 3.24 -35.09 3.80
CA VAL A 140 3.25 -36.55 4.04
C VAL A 140 2.58 -37.27 2.89
N ILE A 141 3.28 -38.25 2.29
CA ILE A 141 2.80 -39.05 1.15
C ILE A 141 2.45 -40.46 1.62
N ASP A 142 1.24 -40.94 1.32
CA ASP A 142 0.80 -42.29 1.65
C ASP A 142 1.68 -43.35 0.98
N LYS A 143 2.20 -44.29 1.78
CA LYS A 143 3.12 -45.33 1.26
C LYS A 143 2.47 -46.29 0.27
N LYS A 144 1.14 -46.50 0.37
CA LYS A 144 0.41 -47.51 -0.40
C LYS A 144 -0.23 -46.93 -1.64
N LEU A 145 -0.86 -45.76 -1.51
CA LEU A 145 -1.67 -45.13 -2.55
C LEU A 145 -0.91 -44.03 -3.30
N GLY A 146 0.14 -43.46 -2.70
CA GLY A 146 0.86 -42.31 -3.27
C GLY A 146 0.12 -40.97 -3.16
N VAL A 147 -1.04 -40.93 -2.51
CA VAL A 147 -1.80 -39.71 -2.25
C VAL A 147 -1.14 -38.87 -1.16
N THR A 148 -1.33 -37.56 -1.17
CA THR A 148 -0.83 -36.69 -0.10
C THR A 148 -1.78 -36.74 1.09
N LEU A 149 -1.27 -37.19 2.24
CA LEU A 149 -2.01 -37.31 3.50
C LEU A 149 -1.95 -36.04 4.33
N ALA A 150 -0.91 -35.23 4.21
CA ALA A 150 -0.80 -33.99 4.98
C ALA A 150 -0.01 -32.93 4.24
N TRP A 151 -0.36 -31.67 4.50
CA TRP A 151 0.41 -30.49 4.18
C TRP A 151 0.39 -29.56 5.39
N SER A 152 1.52 -28.94 5.73
CA SER A 152 1.57 -27.91 6.78
C SER A 152 2.71 -26.92 6.55
N GLN A 153 2.48 -25.67 6.91
CA GLN A 153 3.47 -24.59 6.94
C GLN A 153 3.13 -23.64 8.10
N ALA A 154 4.11 -23.35 8.96
CA ALA A 154 3.90 -22.58 10.19
C ALA A 154 2.75 -23.15 11.05
N SER A 155 1.73 -22.33 11.37
CA SER A 155 0.55 -22.73 12.14
C SER A 155 -0.55 -23.39 11.30
N GLN A 156 -0.46 -23.33 9.97
CA GLN A 156 -1.49 -23.85 9.07
C GLN A 156 -1.20 -25.31 8.71
N TRP A 157 -2.24 -26.15 8.74
CA TRP A 157 -2.16 -27.53 8.31
C TRP A 157 -3.50 -28.05 7.79
N ILE A 158 -3.41 -29.01 6.87
CA ILE A 158 -4.52 -29.87 6.45
C ILE A 158 -4.06 -31.32 6.41
N GLU A 159 -4.95 -32.24 6.79
CA GLU A 159 -4.68 -33.68 6.80
C GLU A 159 -5.85 -34.49 6.23
N MET A 160 -5.56 -35.54 5.48
CA MET A 160 -6.52 -36.43 4.88
C MET A 160 -6.67 -37.73 5.69
N SER A 161 -7.92 -38.12 5.96
CA SER A 161 -8.29 -39.45 6.42
C SER A 161 -9.12 -40.19 5.39
N ALA A 162 -9.11 -41.53 5.48
CA ALA A 162 -9.91 -42.42 4.63
C ALA A 162 -9.81 -42.17 3.10
N PRO A 163 -8.61 -42.01 2.51
CA PRO A 163 -8.47 -41.88 1.06
C PRO A 163 -8.97 -43.14 0.34
N VAL A 164 -9.79 -42.94 -0.69
CA VAL A 164 -10.29 -43.97 -1.61
C VAL A 164 -9.90 -43.57 -3.02
N LEU A 165 -9.09 -44.40 -3.68
CA LEU A 165 -8.64 -44.20 -5.05
C LEU A 165 -9.41 -45.13 -5.99
N ASP A 166 -9.69 -44.70 -7.21
CA ASP A 166 -10.45 -45.43 -8.25
C ASP A 166 -11.91 -45.75 -7.86
N GLU A 167 -12.51 -44.92 -7.01
CA GLU A 167 -13.96 -44.96 -6.81
C GLU A 167 -14.65 -44.44 -8.07
N ILE A 168 -15.65 -45.17 -8.58
CA ILE A 168 -16.44 -44.72 -9.73
C ILE A 168 -17.51 -43.77 -9.18
N PHE A 169 -17.49 -42.51 -9.63
CA PHE A 169 -18.48 -41.52 -9.25
C PHE A 169 -19.62 -41.47 -10.26
N ASP A 170 -20.82 -41.15 -9.78
CA ASP A 170 -21.90 -40.73 -10.66
C ASP A 170 -21.61 -39.29 -11.11
N SER A 171 -21.68 -39.03 -12.42
CA SER A 171 -21.51 -37.69 -12.99
C SER A 171 -22.45 -36.63 -12.37
N THR A 172 -23.63 -37.03 -11.87
CA THR A 172 -24.57 -36.11 -11.22
C THR A 172 -24.03 -35.55 -9.90
N LEU A 173 -23.05 -36.22 -9.28
CA LEU A 173 -22.36 -35.77 -8.08
C LEU A 173 -21.74 -34.37 -8.25
N PHE A 174 -21.29 -34.07 -9.47
CA PHE A 174 -20.62 -32.82 -9.84
C PHE A 174 -21.57 -31.79 -10.49
N THR A 175 -22.87 -31.97 -10.29
CA THR A 175 -23.91 -31.04 -10.76
C THR A 175 -24.75 -30.55 -9.59
N TRP A 176 -25.44 -29.42 -9.80
CA TRP A 176 -26.37 -28.86 -8.83
C TRP A 176 -27.67 -28.50 -9.54
N ASP A 177 -28.79 -28.99 -9.02
CA ASP A 177 -30.14 -28.76 -9.53
C ASP A 177 -31.03 -27.95 -8.56
N GLY A 178 -30.48 -27.56 -7.41
CA GLY A 178 -31.15 -26.73 -6.42
C GLY A 178 -31.15 -25.24 -6.77
N PRO A 179 -31.68 -24.38 -5.88
CA PRO A 179 -31.77 -22.95 -6.14
C PRO A 179 -30.38 -22.35 -6.33
N THR A 180 -30.26 -21.51 -7.36
CA THR A 180 -29.05 -20.76 -7.68
C THR A 180 -29.35 -19.28 -7.76
N ILE A 181 -28.40 -18.46 -7.35
CA ILE A 181 -28.37 -17.03 -7.65
C ILE A 181 -27.31 -16.80 -8.72
N ALA A 182 -27.63 -16.00 -9.73
CA ALA A 182 -26.67 -15.61 -10.76
C ALA A 182 -25.56 -14.73 -10.14
N PRO A 183 -24.30 -14.79 -10.61
CA PRO A 183 -23.20 -13.99 -10.04
C PRO A 183 -23.50 -12.49 -10.08
N GLU A 184 -24.27 -12.07 -11.08
CA GLU A 184 -24.75 -10.71 -11.33
C GLU A 184 -25.57 -10.15 -10.16
N GLU A 185 -26.26 -11.02 -9.41
CA GLU A 185 -27.15 -10.63 -8.31
C GLU A 185 -26.44 -10.61 -6.94
N LEU A 186 -25.29 -11.29 -6.78
CA LEU A 186 -24.62 -11.47 -5.48
C LEU A 186 -23.35 -10.62 -5.27
N ARG A 187 -22.98 -9.77 -6.25
CA ARG A 187 -21.73 -8.98 -6.28
C ARG A 187 -20.47 -9.85 -6.13
N ASP A 188 -20.03 -10.42 -7.25
CA ASP A 188 -18.61 -10.31 -7.58
C ASP A 188 -18.39 -8.85 -8.04
N SER A 189 -17.37 -8.18 -7.50
CA SER A 189 -17.04 -6.76 -7.71
C SER A 189 -17.29 -6.28 -9.16
N PRO A 190 -17.85 -5.06 -9.41
CA PRO A 190 -17.84 -4.44 -10.74
C PRO A 190 -16.48 -4.53 -11.46
N GLU A 191 -15.39 -4.56 -10.69
CA GLU A 191 -14.02 -4.75 -11.19
C GLU A 191 -13.80 -6.12 -11.86
N GLN A 192 -14.45 -7.18 -11.37
CA GLN A 192 -14.36 -8.51 -11.96
C GLN A 192 -15.04 -8.56 -13.33
N LEU A 193 -16.22 -7.95 -13.47
CA LEU A 193 -16.92 -7.84 -14.76
C LEU A 193 -16.11 -7.01 -15.76
N GLN A 194 -15.58 -5.86 -15.32
CA GLN A 194 -14.69 -5.04 -16.12
C GLN A 194 -13.44 -5.81 -16.55
N ARG A 195 -12.86 -6.61 -15.64
CA ARG A 195 -11.71 -7.47 -15.94
C ARG A 195 -12.04 -8.55 -16.95
N GLU A 196 -13.15 -9.26 -16.82
CA GLU A 196 -13.57 -10.29 -17.77
C GLU A 196 -13.86 -9.72 -19.15
N GLN A 197 -14.50 -8.55 -19.21
CA GLN A 197 -14.72 -7.83 -20.47
C GLN A 197 -13.38 -7.41 -21.08
N LYS A 198 -12.49 -6.80 -20.29
CA LYS A 198 -11.14 -6.41 -20.71
C LYS A 198 -10.37 -7.62 -21.26
N MET A 199 -10.41 -8.76 -20.57
CA MET A 199 -9.72 -9.97 -21.02
C MET A 199 -10.33 -10.57 -22.30
N ARG A 200 -11.65 -10.45 -22.52
CA ARG A 200 -12.29 -10.82 -23.79
C ARG A 200 -11.85 -9.93 -24.94
N GLU A 201 -11.78 -8.62 -24.71
CA GLU A 201 -11.29 -7.64 -25.69
C GLU A 201 -9.82 -7.93 -26.04
N ILE A 202 -8.99 -8.18 -25.02
CA ILE A 202 -7.58 -8.56 -25.18
C ILE A 202 -7.42 -9.88 -25.95
N ALA A 203 -8.24 -10.89 -25.66
CA ALA A 203 -8.21 -12.17 -26.38
C ALA A 203 -8.60 -12.03 -27.86
N ALA A 204 -9.46 -11.05 -28.18
CA ALA A 204 -9.86 -10.73 -29.54
C ALA A 204 -8.82 -9.88 -30.30
N MET A 205 -7.83 -9.29 -29.62
CA MET A 205 -6.78 -8.51 -30.27
C MET A 205 -5.90 -9.39 -31.17
N PRO A 206 -5.33 -8.85 -32.25
CA PRO A 206 -4.29 -9.52 -33.02
C PRO A 206 -3.10 -9.95 -32.15
N GLN A 207 -2.91 -11.26 -32.01
CA GLN A 207 -1.93 -11.87 -31.10
C GLN A 207 -0.52 -11.83 -31.69
N THR A 208 0.50 -11.71 -30.83
CA THR A 208 1.89 -12.00 -31.18
C THR A 208 2.09 -13.51 -31.14
N SER A 209 2.43 -14.14 -32.27
CA SER A 209 2.76 -15.58 -32.27
C SER A 209 4.26 -15.80 -32.21
N VAL A 210 4.70 -16.69 -31.33
CA VAL A 210 6.10 -17.11 -31.20
C VAL A 210 6.32 -18.35 -32.07
N ARG A 211 7.07 -18.24 -33.19
CA ARG A 211 7.28 -19.37 -34.12
C ARG A 211 8.32 -20.37 -33.64
N TRP A 212 9.22 -19.94 -32.76
CA TRP A 212 10.28 -20.77 -32.24
C TRP A 212 10.41 -20.58 -30.74
N ALA A 213 10.37 -21.71 -30.03
CA ALA A 213 10.75 -21.83 -28.63
C ALA A 213 11.45 -23.18 -28.46
N PRO A 214 12.32 -23.33 -27.45
CA PRO A 214 13.03 -24.58 -27.20
C PRO A 214 12.12 -25.77 -26.85
N THR A 215 10.83 -25.52 -26.55
CA THR A 215 9.81 -26.55 -26.24
C THR A 215 8.44 -26.17 -26.83
N GLN A 216 7.45 -27.07 -26.78
CA GLN A 216 6.08 -26.79 -27.22
C GLN A 216 5.39 -25.87 -26.21
N ILE A 217 5.06 -24.65 -26.62
CA ILE A 217 4.56 -23.56 -25.77
C ILE A 217 3.08 -23.21 -26.04
N HIS A 218 2.43 -22.66 -25.04
CA HIS A 218 1.16 -21.95 -25.09
C HIS A 218 1.39 -20.48 -24.74
N ALA A 219 1.06 -19.58 -25.67
CA ALA A 219 1.06 -18.14 -25.43
C ALA A 219 -0.36 -17.67 -25.10
N ALA A 220 -0.53 -16.97 -23.99
CA ALA A 220 -1.80 -16.38 -23.57
C ALA A 220 -1.61 -14.89 -23.29
N PRO A 221 -2.45 -14.01 -23.85
CA PRO A 221 -2.37 -12.60 -23.52
C PRO A 221 -2.79 -12.39 -22.06
N THR A 222 -2.06 -11.55 -21.34
CA THR A 222 -2.28 -11.26 -19.91
C THR A 222 -2.70 -9.83 -19.68
N ASN A 223 -2.32 -8.91 -20.57
CA ASN A 223 -2.74 -7.52 -20.59
C ASN A 223 -2.68 -6.96 -22.02
N GLY A 224 -3.36 -5.85 -22.28
CA GLY A 224 -3.30 -5.19 -23.58
C GLY A 224 -4.20 -3.96 -23.68
N ASP A 225 -3.99 -3.21 -24.75
CA ASP A 225 -4.76 -2.02 -25.10
C ASP A 225 -5.20 -2.09 -26.57
N PRO A 226 -6.49 -2.33 -26.85
CA PRO A 226 -7.01 -2.43 -28.21
C PRO A 226 -6.79 -1.17 -29.06
N LEU A 227 -6.71 0.01 -28.44
CA LEU A 227 -6.50 1.27 -29.14
C LEU A 227 -5.10 1.35 -29.76
N SER A 228 -4.08 1.05 -28.96
CA SER A 228 -2.67 1.11 -29.38
C SER A 228 -2.15 -0.19 -29.99
N GLY A 229 -2.84 -1.31 -29.76
CA GLY A 229 -2.37 -2.65 -30.11
C GLY A 229 -1.27 -3.17 -29.19
N ALA A 230 -0.96 -2.45 -28.10
CA ALA A 230 -0.03 -2.91 -27.08
C ALA A 230 -0.55 -4.19 -26.42
N LEU A 231 0.33 -5.16 -26.21
CA LEU A 231 -0.06 -6.48 -25.74
C LEU A 231 1.07 -7.09 -24.92
N ASP A 232 0.72 -7.60 -23.74
CA ASP A 232 1.58 -8.45 -22.94
C ASP A 232 1.05 -9.88 -23.01
N ALA A 233 1.94 -10.84 -23.26
CA ALA A 233 1.61 -12.25 -23.33
C ALA A 233 2.55 -13.07 -22.45
N SER A 234 1.97 -13.96 -21.65
CA SER A 234 2.72 -15.00 -20.96
C SER A 234 2.91 -16.18 -21.91
N VAL A 235 4.13 -16.72 -21.93
CA VAL A 235 4.48 -17.90 -22.72
C VAL A 235 4.80 -19.02 -21.74
N SER A 236 4.05 -20.11 -21.85
CA SER A 236 4.01 -21.18 -20.85
C SER A 236 4.05 -22.57 -21.49
N VAL A 237 4.37 -23.59 -20.71
CA VAL A 237 4.19 -25.00 -21.10
C VAL A 237 3.31 -25.68 -20.06
N ASN A 238 3.78 -25.75 -18.80
CA ASN A 238 2.99 -26.13 -17.61
C ASN A 238 2.98 -25.02 -16.53
N SER A 239 3.91 -24.06 -16.62
CA SER A 239 3.97 -22.80 -15.88
C SER A 239 4.52 -21.71 -16.81
N THR A 240 4.38 -20.43 -16.44
CA THR A 240 4.94 -19.30 -17.20
C THR A 240 6.47 -19.39 -17.23
N GLN A 241 7.04 -19.39 -18.42
CA GLN A 241 8.50 -19.48 -18.61
C GLN A 241 9.11 -18.11 -18.87
N PHE A 242 8.47 -17.34 -19.74
CA PHE A 242 8.85 -15.98 -20.08
C PHE A 242 7.63 -15.22 -20.56
N ALA A 243 7.76 -13.91 -20.68
CA ALA A 243 6.72 -13.04 -21.19
C ALA A 243 7.25 -12.23 -22.38
N ILE A 244 6.35 -11.94 -23.32
CA ILE A 244 6.60 -11.05 -24.45
C ILE A 244 5.71 -9.84 -24.28
N ARG A 245 6.32 -8.65 -24.29
CA ARG A 245 5.61 -7.38 -24.35
C ARG A 245 5.79 -6.79 -25.75
N ARG A 246 4.74 -6.16 -26.28
CA ARG A 246 4.74 -5.48 -27.57
C ARG A 246 4.04 -4.14 -27.45
N TRP A 247 4.62 -3.08 -28.00
CA TRP A 247 3.99 -1.76 -28.11
C TRP A 247 4.52 -0.98 -29.31
N LEU A 248 3.79 0.04 -29.77
CA LEU A 248 4.22 0.89 -30.88
C LEU A 248 5.35 1.81 -30.43
N THR A 249 6.47 1.81 -31.16
CA THR A 249 7.69 2.57 -30.79
C THR A 249 7.41 4.07 -30.67
N ASP A 250 6.61 4.63 -31.59
CA ASP A 250 6.35 6.08 -31.67
C ASP A 250 5.34 6.61 -30.65
N ILE A 251 4.65 5.71 -29.93
CA ILE A 251 3.71 6.04 -28.85
C ILE A 251 4.43 6.06 -27.50
N GLY A 252 5.38 5.16 -27.31
CA GLY A 252 6.11 5.02 -26.05
C GLY A 252 5.76 3.73 -25.30
N GLU A 253 6.60 3.40 -24.32
CA GLU A 253 6.47 2.19 -23.51
C GLU A 253 5.28 2.30 -22.54
N PRO A 254 4.33 1.35 -22.54
CA PRO A 254 3.27 1.28 -21.53
C PRO A 254 3.80 0.92 -20.15
N ASP A 255 3.04 1.28 -19.12
CA ASP A 255 3.29 0.85 -17.74
C ASP A 255 3.32 -0.68 -17.63
N ILE A 256 4.09 -1.16 -16.64
CA ILE A 256 4.24 -2.59 -16.37
C ILE A 256 3.04 -3.04 -15.53
N ASP A 257 2.32 -4.05 -16.03
CA ASP A 257 1.25 -4.69 -15.27
C ASP A 257 1.81 -5.59 -14.15
N PHE A 258 1.03 -5.83 -13.11
CA PHE A 258 1.37 -6.73 -12.00
C PHE A 258 1.86 -8.10 -12.46
N SER A 259 1.29 -8.66 -13.54
CA SER A 259 1.73 -9.94 -14.11
C SER A 259 3.17 -9.93 -14.66
N MET A 260 3.72 -8.74 -14.92
CA MET A 260 5.03 -8.52 -15.53
C MET A 260 6.08 -8.00 -14.54
N GLU A 261 5.66 -7.43 -13.40
CA GLU A 261 6.55 -6.85 -12.37
C GLU A 261 7.62 -7.83 -11.87
N PHE A 262 7.24 -9.09 -11.68
CA PHE A 262 8.14 -10.09 -11.11
C PHE A 262 9.13 -10.70 -12.11
N SER A 263 8.99 -10.40 -13.40
CA SER A 263 9.87 -10.86 -14.47
C SER A 263 10.84 -9.75 -14.88
N THR A 264 12.12 -10.06 -15.08
CA THR A 264 13.13 -9.05 -15.46
C THR A 264 13.26 -8.95 -16.99
N PRO A 265 13.44 -7.75 -17.58
CA PRO A 265 13.78 -7.62 -19.00
C PRO A 265 15.07 -8.39 -19.33
N ARG A 266 15.06 -9.14 -20.43
CA ARG A 266 16.21 -9.92 -20.93
C ARG A 266 16.73 -9.42 -22.27
N ALA A 267 15.82 -9.06 -23.17
CA ALA A 267 16.16 -8.50 -24.47
C ALA A 267 15.05 -7.59 -24.98
N ARG A 268 15.42 -6.62 -25.80
CA ARG A 268 14.50 -5.68 -26.46
C ARG A 268 14.94 -5.48 -27.89
N SER A 269 13.99 -5.47 -28.83
CA SER A 269 14.24 -5.22 -30.24
C SER A 269 13.15 -4.34 -30.85
N VAL A 270 13.46 -3.67 -31.95
CA VAL A 270 12.51 -2.90 -32.74
C VAL A 270 12.31 -3.61 -34.07
N VAL A 271 11.07 -3.99 -34.37
CA VAL A 271 10.68 -4.75 -35.56
C VAL A 271 9.52 -4.04 -36.25
N GLY A 272 9.84 -3.35 -37.34
CA GLY A 272 8.87 -2.47 -38.01
C GLY A 272 8.44 -1.33 -37.08
N PRO A 273 7.13 -1.07 -36.91
CA PRO A 273 6.64 -0.02 -36.01
C PRO A 273 6.58 -0.44 -34.53
N TRP A 274 6.95 -1.69 -34.21
CA TRP A 274 6.80 -2.27 -32.88
C TRP A 274 8.13 -2.31 -32.15
N THR A 275 8.09 -1.99 -30.86
CA THR A 275 9.09 -2.43 -29.89
C THR A 275 8.58 -3.71 -29.24
N VAL A 276 9.45 -4.71 -29.13
CA VAL A 276 9.20 -5.97 -28.44
C VAL A 276 10.21 -6.19 -27.33
N GLU A 277 9.75 -6.70 -26.18
CA GLU A 277 10.58 -7.01 -25.03
C GLU A 277 10.32 -8.44 -24.55
N LEU A 278 11.40 -9.19 -24.37
CA LEU A 278 11.41 -10.48 -23.70
C LEU A 278 11.69 -10.25 -22.22
N ARG A 279 10.83 -10.77 -21.34
CA ARG A 279 11.04 -10.79 -19.89
C ARG A 279 11.05 -12.22 -19.36
N SER A 280 11.90 -12.50 -18.39
CA SER A 280 11.98 -13.84 -17.79
C SER A 280 12.45 -13.79 -16.34
N TYR A 281 11.90 -14.69 -15.53
CA TYR A 281 12.35 -14.97 -14.17
C TYR A 281 13.72 -15.64 -14.15
N ALA A 282 14.07 -16.38 -15.20
CA ALA A 282 15.36 -17.03 -15.37
C ALA A 282 16.27 -16.23 -16.30
N GLU A 283 17.58 -16.46 -16.20
CA GLU A 283 18.48 -16.00 -17.25
C GLU A 283 18.15 -16.70 -18.57
N VAL A 284 18.22 -15.93 -19.65
CA VAL A 284 18.09 -16.40 -21.02
C VAL A 284 19.38 -16.00 -21.71
N SER A 285 19.99 -16.91 -22.48
CA SER A 285 21.20 -16.58 -23.23
C SER A 285 20.88 -15.51 -24.28
N ALA A 286 21.84 -14.65 -24.62
CA ALA A 286 21.62 -13.62 -25.63
C ALA A 286 21.21 -14.23 -26.99
N GLU A 287 21.82 -15.37 -27.37
CA GLU A 287 21.50 -16.08 -28.61
C GLU A 287 20.06 -16.60 -28.62
N ASP A 288 19.58 -17.19 -27.51
CA ASP A 288 18.21 -17.66 -27.41
C ASP A 288 17.22 -16.49 -27.37
N ALA A 289 17.57 -15.40 -26.70
CA ALA A 289 16.74 -14.21 -26.61
C ALA A 289 16.55 -13.56 -28.00
N ASP A 290 17.63 -13.37 -28.76
CA ASP A 290 17.59 -12.86 -30.12
C ASP A 290 16.76 -13.78 -31.02
N ARG A 291 16.99 -15.10 -30.93
CA ARG A 291 16.25 -16.08 -31.72
C ARG A 291 14.75 -16.12 -31.41
N ILE A 292 14.36 -15.90 -30.15
CA ILE A 292 12.94 -15.77 -29.75
C ILE A 292 12.34 -14.50 -30.37
N LEU A 293 13.02 -13.35 -30.25
CA LEU A 293 12.53 -12.08 -30.78
C LEU A 293 12.45 -12.07 -32.31
N ASP A 294 13.44 -12.64 -33.00
CA ASP A 294 13.44 -12.82 -34.46
C ASP A 294 12.35 -13.80 -34.93
N GLY A 295 11.94 -14.72 -34.06
CA GLY A 295 10.88 -15.68 -34.31
C GLY A 295 9.46 -15.15 -34.12
N LEU A 296 9.29 -13.87 -33.72
CA LEU A 296 7.98 -13.27 -33.51
C LEU A 296 7.29 -12.94 -34.84
N VAL A 297 5.99 -13.26 -34.92
CA VAL A 297 5.11 -12.71 -35.95
C VAL A 297 4.29 -11.62 -35.31
N LEU A 298 4.48 -10.40 -35.80
CA LEU A 298 3.78 -9.22 -35.34
C LEU A 298 2.65 -8.86 -36.31
N PRO A 299 1.48 -8.45 -35.80
CA PRO A 299 0.38 -8.00 -36.62
C PRO A 299 0.65 -6.58 -37.17
N ASP A 300 -0.16 -6.17 -38.13
CA ASP A 300 -0.24 -4.77 -38.52
C ASP A 300 -0.81 -3.93 -37.36
N PRO A 301 -0.42 -2.64 -37.24
CA PRO A 301 -1.06 -1.72 -36.30
C PRO A 301 -2.58 -1.65 -36.51
N PRO A 302 -3.39 -1.47 -35.46
CA PRO A 302 -4.86 -1.43 -35.57
C PRO A 302 -5.41 -0.32 -36.49
N ALA A 303 -4.66 0.76 -36.67
CA ALA A 303 -4.95 1.90 -37.53
C ALA A 303 -3.64 2.61 -37.93
N ALA A 304 -3.72 3.75 -38.63
CA ALA A 304 -2.55 4.56 -38.93
C ALA A 304 -1.90 5.07 -37.63
N ILE A 305 -0.57 5.03 -37.54
CA ILE A 305 0.18 5.34 -36.31
C ILE A 305 -0.12 6.75 -35.79
N ASP A 306 -0.25 7.74 -36.68
CA ASP A 306 -0.58 9.12 -36.31
C ASP A 306 -1.99 9.23 -35.69
N ASP A 307 -2.97 8.49 -36.22
CA ASP A 307 -4.34 8.47 -35.69
C ASP A 307 -4.37 7.81 -34.30
N ILE A 308 -3.64 6.70 -34.13
CA ILE A 308 -3.50 6.02 -32.83
C ILE A 308 -2.85 6.97 -31.83
N LYS A 309 -1.76 7.65 -32.21
CA LYS A 309 -1.05 8.59 -31.33
C LYS A 309 -1.94 9.73 -30.87
N GLN A 310 -2.74 10.31 -31.79
CA GLN A 310 -3.72 11.34 -31.45
C GLN A 310 -4.80 10.82 -30.51
N ALA A 311 -5.33 9.62 -30.77
CA ALA A 311 -6.38 9.03 -29.94
C ALA A 311 -5.87 8.65 -28.53
N VAL A 312 -4.66 8.12 -28.42
CA VAL A 312 -4.00 7.83 -27.14
C VAL A 312 -3.78 9.11 -26.35
N ALA A 313 -3.25 10.16 -26.99
CA ALA A 313 -3.08 11.47 -26.36
C ALA A 313 -4.42 12.07 -25.90
N ALA A 314 -5.47 11.98 -26.71
CA ALA A 314 -6.81 12.43 -26.35
C ALA A 314 -7.39 11.63 -25.17
N ARG A 315 -7.19 10.31 -25.14
CA ARG A 315 -7.60 9.46 -24.02
C ARG A 315 -6.86 9.83 -22.73
N HIS A 316 -5.55 10.06 -22.80
CA HIS A 316 -4.78 10.51 -21.64
C HIS A 316 -5.24 11.88 -21.16
N ALA A 317 -5.43 12.85 -22.06
CA ALA A 317 -5.95 14.17 -21.70
C ALA A 317 -7.34 14.09 -21.05
N ALA A 318 -8.24 13.25 -21.59
CA ALA A 318 -9.56 13.03 -21.02
C ALA A 318 -9.49 12.34 -19.64
N ALA A 319 -8.59 11.38 -19.45
CA ALA A 319 -8.38 10.73 -18.15
C ALA A 319 -7.81 11.70 -17.11
N THR A 320 -6.83 12.53 -17.49
CA THR A 320 -6.30 13.60 -16.64
C THR A 320 -7.39 14.59 -16.26
N GLU A 321 -8.20 15.02 -17.22
CA GLU A 321 -9.32 15.93 -16.94
C GLU A 321 -10.36 15.29 -16.03
N ALA A 322 -10.72 14.02 -16.25
CA ALA A 322 -11.65 13.30 -15.38
C ALA A 322 -11.11 13.16 -13.95
N ALA A 323 -9.82 12.89 -13.78
CA ALA A 323 -9.17 12.85 -12.47
C ALA A 323 -9.19 14.23 -11.79
N ILE A 324 -8.99 15.32 -12.54
CA ILE A 324 -9.13 16.67 -12.00
C ILE A 324 -10.58 16.93 -11.58
N VAL A 325 -11.56 16.64 -12.43
CA VAL A 325 -12.99 16.84 -12.14
C VAL A 325 -13.42 16.04 -10.89
N ASP A 326 -12.95 14.80 -10.74
CA ASP A 326 -13.18 14.03 -9.52
C ASP A 326 -12.54 14.69 -8.31
N ARG A 327 -11.27 15.12 -8.39
CA ARG A 327 -10.59 15.84 -7.30
C ARG A 327 -11.30 17.14 -6.90
N LEU A 328 -11.92 17.85 -7.85
CA LEU A 328 -12.72 19.06 -7.59
C LEU A 328 -14.05 18.76 -6.87
N GLY A 329 -14.45 17.49 -6.76
CA GLY A 329 -15.60 17.08 -5.98
C GLY A 329 -16.95 17.51 -6.54
N VAL A 330 -17.05 17.65 -7.86
CA VAL A 330 -18.28 18.06 -8.56
C VAL A 330 -19.41 17.08 -8.24
N GLY A 331 -20.47 17.59 -7.60
CA GLY A 331 -21.66 16.83 -7.21
C GLY A 331 -21.56 16.10 -5.87
N ARG A 332 -20.42 16.14 -5.17
CA ARG A 332 -20.26 15.52 -3.84
C ARG A 332 -21.15 16.23 -2.82
N ASN A 333 -21.98 15.50 -2.08
CA ASN A 333 -22.76 16.09 -0.99
C ASN A 333 -21.89 16.25 0.26
N LEU A 334 -22.04 17.36 0.98
CA LEU A 334 -21.32 17.60 2.22
C LEU A 334 -21.67 16.54 3.28
N ASP A 335 -22.94 16.15 3.39
CA ASP A 335 -23.42 15.25 4.45
C ASP A 335 -22.83 13.83 4.34
N ASP A 336 -22.40 13.40 3.15
CA ASP A 336 -21.78 12.09 2.94
C ASP A 336 -20.42 11.95 3.66
N TYR A 337 -19.82 13.09 4.05
CA TYR A 337 -18.52 13.17 4.69
C TYR A 337 -18.58 13.61 6.16
N LEU A 338 -19.78 13.84 6.68
CA LEU A 338 -20.00 14.20 8.08
C LEU A 338 -20.48 12.97 8.87
N HIS A 339 -20.20 12.93 10.17
CA HIS A 339 -20.67 11.89 11.10
C HIS A 339 -20.22 10.45 10.78
N GLY A 340 -19.34 10.27 9.78
CA GLY A 340 -18.65 9.01 9.50
C GLY A 340 -17.48 8.80 10.46
N GLY A 341 -17.06 7.55 10.67
CA GLY A 341 -15.93 7.23 11.54
C GLY A 341 -14.54 7.66 11.02
N GLY A 342 -14.46 8.35 9.88
CA GLY A 342 -13.22 8.81 9.25
C GLY A 342 -12.99 10.31 9.45
N ASN A 343 -11.75 10.70 9.77
CA ASN A 343 -11.35 12.12 9.80
C ASN A 343 -11.01 12.56 8.36
N VAL A 344 -11.64 13.62 7.86
CA VAL A 344 -11.47 14.13 6.49
C VAL A 344 -11.23 15.64 6.49
N SER A 345 -10.30 16.11 5.66
CA SER A 345 -10.00 17.54 5.51
C SER A 345 -10.86 18.14 4.40
N LEU A 346 -12.00 18.75 4.76
CA LEU A 346 -12.98 19.25 3.79
C LEU A 346 -12.59 20.61 3.19
N LEU A 347 -12.72 20.76 1.87
CA LEU A 347 -12.74 22.07 1.18
C LEU A 347 -14.11 22.29 0.53
N VAL A 348 -14.97 23.07 1.19
CA VAL A 348 -16.35 23.30 0.79
C VAL A 348 -16.45 24.54 -0.10
N ARG A 349 -16.91 24.37 -1.35
CA ARG A 349 -17.21 25.50 -2.23
C ARG A 349 -18.53 26.15 -1.80
N THR A 350 -18.50 27.44 -1.48
CA THR A 350 -19.70 28.20 -1.07
C THR A 350 -20.04 29.35 -2.02
N ASP A 351 -19.08 29.77 -2.86
CA ASP A 351 -19.33 30.70 -3.97
C ASP A 351 -19.25 29.98 -5.33
N PHE A 352 -20.31 30.14 -6.13
CA PHE A 352 -20.50 29.51 -7.44
C PHE A 352 -20.49 30.53 -8.60
N THR A 353 -19.98 31.74 -8.36
CA THR A 353 -19.92 32.82 -9.37
C THR A 353 -18.90 32.57 -10.49
N ASP A 354 -17.85 31.80 -10.24
CA ASP A 354 -16.78 31.50 -11.21
C ASP A 354 -16.24 30.07 -11.05
N ASP A 355 -16.52 29.20 -12.04
CA ASP A 355 -16.05 27.81 -12.06
C ASP A 355 -14.55 27.68 -12.38
N ALA A 356 -14.02 28.57 -13.23
CA ALA A 356 -12.60 28.56 -13.57
C ALA A 356 -11.76 28.97 -12.36
N ARG A 357 -12.26 29.91 -11.56
CA ARG A 357 -11.62 30.35 -10.33
C ARG A 357 -11.67 29.29 -9.25
N TRP A 358 -12.79 28.61 -9.05
CA TRP A 358 -12.88 27.46 -8.15
C TRP A 358 -11.84 26.40 -8.49
N ARG A 359 -11.74 26.03 -9.78
CA ARG A 359 -10.73 25.08 -10.25
C ARG A 359 -9.31 25.53 -9.91
N ALA A 360 -8.98 26.80 -10.10
CA ALA A 360 -7.68 27.35 -9.75
C ALA A 360 -7.41 27.26 -8.23
N VAL A 361 -8.36 27.72 -7.40
CA VAL A 361 -8.24 27.68 -5.93
C VAL A 361 -7.99 26.27 -5.44
N ALA A 362 -8.81 25.30 -5.84
CA ALA A 362 -8.72 23.92 -5.38
C ALA A 362 -7.43 23.23 -5.86
N LEU A 363 -7.04 23.41 -7.13
CA LEU A 363 -5.82 22.80 -7.67
C LEU A 363 -4.55 23.39 -7.04
N GLU A 364 -4.48 24.71 -6.86
CA GLU A 364 -3.34 25.35 -6.19
C GLU A 364 -3.23 24.94 -4.73
N ALA A 365 -4.37 24.74 -4.05
CA ALA A 365 -4.42 24.32 -2.65
C ALA A 365 -3.97 22.86 -2.44
N MET A 366 -4.16 22.01 -3.45
CA MET A 366 -3.75 20.61 -3.44
C MET A 366 -2.45 20.36 -4.22
N ALA A 367 -1.77 21.41 -4.70
CA ALA A 367 -0.54 21.26 -5.43
C ALA A 367 0.59 20.76 -4.49
N PRO A 368 1.45 19.83 -4.94
CA PRO A 368 2.62 19.44 -4.17
C PRO A 368 3.54 20.63 -3.91
N VAL A 369 3.99 20.77 -2.66
CA VAL A 369 4.98 21.74 -2.23
C VAL A 369 6.28 21.04 -1.87
N ASP A 370 7.41 21.71 -2.11
CA ASP A 370 8.74 21.22 -1.75
C ASP A 370 8.85 21.13 -0.21
N SER A 371 9.27 19.97 0.29
CA SER A 371 9.47 19.76 1.73
C SER A 371 10.85 20.22 2.22
N GLY A 372 11.80 20.44 1.30
CA GLY A 372 13.22 20.62 1.62
C GLY A 372 13.93 19.35 2.10
N SER A 373 13.28 18.19 2.07
CA SER A 373 13.82 16.89 2.48
C SER A 373 14.19 16.01 1.29
N ALA A 374 15.35 15.35 1.36
CA ALA A 374 15.76 14.38 0.34
C ALA A 374 14.93 13.09 0.37
N ASP A 375 14.40 12.70 1.54
CA ASP A 375 13.65 11.45 1.72
C ASP A 375 12.18 11.60 1.29
N PHE A 376 11.63 12.81 1.40
CA PHE A 376 10.24 13.12 1.06
C PHE A 376 10.17 14.43 0.27
N PRO A 377 10.60 14.49 -1.00
CA PRO A 377 10.89 15.75 -1.71
C PRO A 377 9.70 16.70 -1.84
N THR A 378 8.48 16.15 -1.82
CA THR A 378 7.25 16.96 -1.85
C THR A 378 6.21 16.41 -0.89
N PHE A 379 5.34 17.28 -0.41
CA PHE A 379 4.11 16.92 0.30
C PHE A 379 2.95 17.76 -0.22
N GLU A 380 1.71 17.27 -0.10
CA GLU A 380 0.51 17.94 -0.60
C GLU A 380 -0.61 17.88 0.44
N ALA A 381 -1.61 18.77 0.32
CA ALA A 381 -2.76 18.78 1.22
C ALA A 381 -3.75 17.65 0.86
N GLY A 382 -4.16 16.87 1.86
CA GLY A 382 -5.14 15.78 1.72
C GLY A 382 -6.59 16.25 1.62
N LEU A 383 -6.90 17.23 0.77
CA LEU A 383 -8.22 17.86 0.73
C LEU A 383 -9.29 17.05 0.02
N THR A 384 -10.45 16.94 0.65
CA THR A 384 -11.70 16.46 0.06
C THR A 384 -12.54 17.65 -0.39
N CYS A 385 -12.49 17.98 -1.68
CA CYS A 385 -13.31 19.05 -2.24
C CYS A 385 -14.80 18.65 -2.27
N VAL A 386 -15.67 19.59 -1.93
CA VAL A 386 -17.13 19.46 -1.96
C VAL A 386 -17.71 20.59 -2.83
N ASP A 387 -18.03 20.28 -4.08
CA ASP A 387 -18.63 21.21 -5.05
C ASP A 387 -20.10 20.79 -5.30
N ASN A 388 -20.99 21.31 -4.46
CA ASN A 388 -22.44 21.12 -4.60
C ASN A 388 -23.17 22.43 -4.31
N ARG A 389 -24.05 22.84 -5.23
CA ARG A 389 -24.79 24.10 -5.16
C ARG A 389 -25.70 24.24 -3.93
N GLU A 390 -26.02 23.16 -3.23
CA GLU A 390 -26.70 23.22 -1.93
C GLU A 390 -25.89 23.99 -0.87
N ASN A 391 -24.56 24.08 -1.04
CA ASN A 391 -23.67 24.84 -0.17
C ASN A 391 -23.55 26.32 -0.58
N ALA A 392 -24.27 26.78 -1.60
CA ALA A 392 -24.19 28.16 -2.07
C ALA A 392 -24.59 29.14 -0.96
N GLY A 393 -23.65 30.02 -0.58
CA GLY A 393 -23.84 30.99 0.51
C GLY A 393 -23.80 30.40 1.91
N LEU A 394 -23.36 29.14 2.09
CA LEU A 394 -23.19 28.50 3.40
C LEU A 394 -22.27 29.36 4.27
N THR A 395 -22.73 29.72 5.47
CA THR A 395 -21.95 30.54 6.40
C THR A 395 -21.08 29.68 7.33
N VAL A 396 -20.10 30.31 7.99
CA VAL A 396 -19.27 29.64 9.00
C VAL A 396 -20.11 29.05 10.13
N ALA A 397 -21.12 29.79 10.61
CA ALA A 397 -22.00 29.33 11.68
C ALA A 397 -22.84 28.11 11.24
N ASP A 398 -23.36 28.13 10.00
CA ASP A 398 -24.12 27.02 9.44
C ASP A 398 -23.23 25.78 9.24
N LEU A 399 -21.99 25.96 8.78
CA LEU A 399 -21.04 24.86 8.61
C LEU A 399 -20.70 24.22 9.96
N VAL A 400 -20.35 25.01 10.98
CA VAL A 400 -20.07 24.50 12.33
C VAL A 400 -21.27 23.79 12.92
N ALA A 401 -22.48 24.34 12.76
CA ALA A 401 -23.71 23.71 13.23
C ALA A 401 -24.00 22.38 12.50
N ARG A 402 -23.69 22.30 11.21
CA ARG A 402 -23.89 21.10 10.38
C ARG A 402 -22.90 19.99 10.72
N ILE A 403 -21.64 20.34 11.03
CA ILE A 403 -20.62 19.39 11.51
C ILE A 403 -20.99 18.85 12.89
N GLY A 404 -21.41 19.73 13.81
CA GLY A 404 -21.78 19.33 15.17
C GLY A 404 -20.57 18.96 16.04
N GLU A 405 -20.69 17.91 16.85
CA GLU A 405 -19.66 17.50 17.81
C GLU A 405 -18.71 16.43 17.27
N ASP A 406 -19.04 15.78 16.17
CA ASP A 406 -18.23 14.71 15.56
C ASP A 406 -17.18 15.31 14.62
N PRO A 407 -16.07 14.59 14.33
CA PRO A 407 -15.12 15.03 13.32
C PRO A 407 -15.83 15.27 11.96
N PRO A 408 -15.31 16.20 11.14
CA PRO A 408 -14.00 16.85 11.29
C PRO A 408 -13.99 18.05 12.27
N TYR A 409 -12.88 18.22 13.00
CA TYR A 409 -12.70 19.31 13.98
C TYR A 409 -12.18 20.63 13.37
N TYR A 410 -12.02 20.65 12.05
CA TYR A 410 -11.77 21.84 11.27
C TYR A 410 -12.32 21.60 9.86
N ALA A 411 -12.59 22.67 9.13
CA ALA A 411 -12.97 22.61 7.73
C ALA A 411 -12.44 23.83 6.99
N PHE A 412 -12.39 23.75 5.66
CA PHE A 412 -12.00 24.84 4.79
C PHE A 412 -13.17 25.25 3.89
N MET A 413 -13.30 26.54 3.62
CA MET A 413 -14.33 27.12 2.77
C MET A 413 -13.72 27.96 1.65
N ALA A 414 -14.17 27.74 0.42
CA ALA A 414 -13.88 28.60 -0.73
C ALA A 414 -15.07 29.54 -0.96
N ASP A 415 -14.95 30.75 -0.41
CA ASP A 415 -15.98 31.79 -0.43
C ASP A 415 -15.69 32.89 -1.46
N SER A 416 -16.50 33.95 -1.46
CA SER A 416 -16.35 35.06 -2.40
C SER A 416 -14.98 35.75 -2.36
N VAL A 417 -14.28 35.72 -1.23
CA VAL A 417 -12.93 36.28 -1.14
C VAL A 417 -11.93 35.32 -1.77
N SER A 418 -12.08 34.00 -1.58
CA SER A 418 -11.28 33.01 -2.31
C SER A 418 -11.43 33.17 -3.84
N MET A 419 -12.63 33.50 -4.31
CA MET A 419 -12.89 33.72 -5.73
C MET A 419 -12.34 35.05 -6.25
N SER A 420 -12.45 36.15 -5.49
CA SER A 420 -12.12 37.48 -6.00
C SER A 420 -10.70 37.96 -5.69
N HIS A 421 -10.10 37.51 -4.58
CA HIS A 421 -8.81 38.01 -4.11
C HIS A 421 -7.64 37.37 -4.89
N PRO A 422 -6.61 38.14 -5.31
CA PRO A 422 -5.53 37.64 -6.16
C PRO A 422 -4.77 36.45 -5.55
N GLU A 423 -4.57 36.46 -4.23
CA GLU A 423 -3.87 35.37 -3.51
C GLU A 423 -4.70 34.10 -3.29
N MET A 424 -5.97 34.08 -3.72
CA MET A 424 -6.87 32.92 -3.55
C MET A 424 -6.98 32.40 -2.11
N PRO A 425 -7.08 33.26 -1.08
CA PRO A 425 -7.04 32.83 0.31
C PRO A 425 -8.28 32.02 0.67
N ILE A 426 -8.07 30.81 1.17
CA ILE A 426 -9.09 29.86 1.60
C ILE A 426 -9.42 30.10 3.08
N LEU A 427 -10.69 30.09 3.46
CA LEU A 427 -11.10 30.32 4.84
C LEU A 427 -11.01 29.02 5.64
N ALA A 428 -10.11 28.94 6.61
CA ALA A 428 -10.07 27.86 7.58
C ALA A 428 -11.06 28.15 8.72
N VAL A 429 -11.77 27.12 9.17
CA VAL A 429 -12.80 27.19 10.21
C VAL A 429 -12.51 26.14 11.27
N ASP A 430 -12.43 26.57 12.53
CA ASP A 430 -12.40 25.66 13.68
C ASP A 430 -13.81 25.14 13.94
N SER A 431 -13.96 23.82 14.00
CA SER A 431 -15.22 23.12 14.35
C SER A 431 -15.01 22.15 15.51
N GLY A 432 -13.85 22.18 16.16
CA GLY A 432 -13.51 21.26 17.22
C GLY A 432 -14.21 21.58 18.54
N ARG A 433 -14.09 20.66 19.50
CA ARG A 433 -14.80 20.78 20.77
C ARG A 433 -14.07 21.71 21.76
N PRO A 434 -14.77 22.63 22.46
CA PRO A 434 -14.16 23.51 23.46
C PRO A 434 -13.44 22.78 24.60
N GLU A 435 -13.89 21.56 24.94
CA GLU A 435 -13.28 20.70 25.95
C GLU A 435 -11.84 20.27 25.62
N TYR A 436 -11.45 20.31 24.34
CA TYR A 436 -10.09 20.06 23.88
C TYR A 436 -9.34 21.34 23.52
N GLY A 437 -9.86 22.50 23.92
CA GLY A 437 -9.25 23.78 23.61
C GLY A 437 -9.47 24.24 22.16
N HIS A 438 -10.58 23.87 21.54
CA HIS A 438 -11.01 24.49 20.29
C HIS A 438 -11.89 25.72 20.54
N GLU A 439 -11.99 26.59 19.55
CA GLU A 439 -12.84 27.77 19.56
C GLU A 439 -13.79 27.70 18.35
N PRO A 440 -14.85 26.85 18.38
CA PRO A 440 -15.73 26.64 17.24
C PRO A 440 -16.23 27.95 16.61
N GLY A 441 -16.06 28.07 15.29
CA GLY A 441 -16.36 29.26 14.51
C GLY A 441 -15.21 30.27 14.43
N ARG A 442 -14.08 30.04 15.10
CA ARG A 442 -12.86 30.81 14.88
C ARG A 442 -12.34 30.56 13.47
N THR A 443 -11.87 31.61 12.83
CA THR A 443 -11.40 31.55 11.44
C THR A 443 -10.08 32.27 11.24
N PHE A 444 -9.34 31.82 10.23
CA PHE A 444 -8.27 32.59 9.58
C PHE A 444 -8.27 32.23 8.10
N ARG A 445 -7.56 33.00 7.28
CA ARG A 445 -7.39 32.67 5.86
C ARG A 445 -6.02 32.07 5.60
N VAL A 446 -5.93 31.13 4.67
CA VAL A 446 -4.67 30.49 4.27
C VAL A 446 -4.48 30.63 2.77
N VAL A 447 -3.29 31.05 2.34
CA VAL A 447 -2.93 31.06 0.91
C VAL A 447 -2.68 29.62 0.42
N PRO A 448 -2.96 29.30 -0.85
CA PRO A 448 -2.86 27.93 -1.35
C PRO A 448 -1.49 27.25 -1.11
N ASN A 449 -0.38 27.98 -1.24
CA ASN A 449 0.96 27.43 -1.04
C ASN A 449 1.28 27.06 0.44
N GLN A 450 0.47 27.50 1.41
CA GLN A 450 0.58 27.12 2.81
C GLN A 450 -0.42 26.03 3.22
N MET A 451 -1.32 25.65 2.30
CA MET A 451 -2.43 24.75 2.58
C MET A 451 -1.94 23.38 3.07
N ALA A 452 -0.93 22.80 2.42
CA ALA A 452 -0.36 21.51 2.82
C ALA A 452 0.22 21.53 4.23
N SER A 453 0.82 22.65 4.64
CA SER A 453 1.37 22.81 6.00
C SER A 453 0.26 22.87 7.05
N VAL A 454 -0.77 23.68 6.81
CA VAL A 454 -1.92 23.80 7.73
C VAL A 454 -2.67 22.48 7.84
N GLU A 455 -3.06 21.89 6.72
CA GLU A 455 -3.85 20.66 6.69
C GLU A 455 -3.12 19.47 7.33
N ALA A 456 -1.85 19.24 6.99
CA ALA A 456 -1.09 18.14 7.54
C ALA A 456 -0.91 18.26 9.06
N ASN A 457 -0.72 19.47 9.59
CA ASN A 457 -0.57 19.67 11.04
C ASN A 457 -1.90 19.48 11.79
N LEU A 458 -3.02 19.97 11.23
CA LEU A 458 -4.33 19.84 11.84
C LEU A 458 -4.87 18.40 11.77
N SER A 459 -4.61 17.68 10.68
CA SER A 459 -5.08 16.29 10.49
C SER A 459 -4.45 15.30 11.45
N ILE A 460 -3.20 15.52 11.83
CA ILE A 460 -2.45 14.66 12.77
C ILE A 460 -2.35 15.25 14.18
N SER A 461 -3.02 16.37 14.44
CA SER A 461 -2.95 17.10 15.73
C SER A 461 -1.52 17.46 16.18
N ASN A 462 -0.64 17.81 15.23
CA ASN A 462 0.73 18.23 15.56
C ASN A 462 0.80 19.69 16.03
N MET A 463 -0.06 20.55 15.50
CA MET A 463 -0.22 21.94 15.94
C MET A 463 -1.70 22.32 16.01
N ASP A 464 -2.03 23.21 16.94
CA ASP A 464 -3.41 23.64 17.16
C ASP A 464 -3.85 24.70 16.13
N PHE A 465 -5.15 24.74 15.84
CA PHE A 465 -5.77 25.74 14.95
C PHE A 465 -5.40 27.18 15.34
N ARG A 466 -5.34 27.47 16.65
CA ARG A 466 -5.03 28.80 17.19
C ARG A 466 -3.62 29.25 16.83
N SER A 467 -2.65 28.34 16.75
CA SER A 467 -1.27 28.68 16.38
C SER A 467 -1.18 29.26 14.97
N PHE A 468 -2.00 28.78 14.04
CA PHE A 468 -2.10 29.34 12.69
C PHE A 468 -2.91 30.64 12.67
N ALA A 469 -4.04 30.67 13.38
CA ALA A 469 -4.89 31.84 13.44
C ALA A 469 -4.21 33.06 14.08
N ASP A 470 -3.40 32.86 15.12
CA ASP A 470 -2.61 33.90 15.78
C ASP A 470 -1.38 34.34 14.97
N ALA A 471 -0.94 33.51 14.00
CA ALA A 471 0.19 33.80 13.12
C ALA A 471 -0.23 34.39 11.76
N ALA A 472 -1.53 34.59 11.53
CA ALA A 472 -2.00 35.31 10.36
C ALA A 472 -1.54 36.77 10.39
N ASP A 473 -1.27 37.34 9.22
CA ASP A 473 -0.87 38.74 9.09
C ASP A 473 -2.02 39.70 9.51
N ASP A 474 -1.74 41.01 9.57
CA ASP A 474 -2.72 42.04 9.96
C ASP A 474 -4.03 42.02 9.12
N ASP A 475 -3.99 41.46 7.91
CA ASP A 475 -5.15 41.28 7.03
C ASP A 475 -5.91 39.96 7.26
N GLY A 476 -5.49 39.16 8.24
CA GLY A 476 -6.10 37.89 8.62
C GLY A 476 -5.70 36.71 7.72
N ILE A 477 -4.69 36.88 6.86
CA ILE A 477 -4.19 35.85 5.94
C ILE A 477 -2.87 35.27 6.48
N PHE A 478 -2.84 33.98 6.70
CA PHE A 478 -1.66 33.19 7.02
C PHE A 478 -0.85 32.91 5.76
N ARG A 479 0.36 33.49 5.69
CA ARG A 479 1.32 33.34 4.59
C ARG A 479 2.54 32.49 4.95
N GLY A 480 2.47 31.78 6.07
CA GLY A 480 3.53 30.95 6.61
C GLY A 480 4.08 31.51 7.91
N PHE A 481 4.72 30.65 8.70
CA PHE A 481 5.47 31.12 9.86
C PHE A 481 6.70 31.90 9.41
N PRO A 482 7.23 32.80 10.26
CA PRO A 482 8.55 33.38 10.04
C PRO A 482 9.58 32.26 9.77
N PRO A 483 10.56 32.50 8.90
CA PRO A 483 11.58 31.51 8.60
C PRO A 483 12.22 31.02 9.89
N ALA A 484 12.41 29.70 9.99
CA ALA A 484 13.10 29.10 11.12
C ALA A 484 14.48 29.78 11.28
N PRO A 485 14.96 29.97 12.52
CA PRO A 485 16.27 30.54 12.73
C PRO A 485 17.34 29.70 12.02
N PRO A 486 18.43 30.30 11.50
CA PRO A 486 19.40 29.58 10.68
C PRO A 486 19.94 28.35 11.40
N HIS A 487 19.80 27.17 10.77
CA HIS A 487 20.43 25.94 11.24
C HIS A 487 21.95 26.13 11.15
N VAL A 488 22.62 26.05 12.29
CA VAL A 488 24.09 26.13 12.39
C VAL A 488 24.70 24.74 12.20
N THR A 489 24.28 23.77 13.02
CA THR A 489 24.73 22.37 12.94
C THR A 489 23.84 21.46 13.79
N THR A 490 24.00 20.14 13.68
CA THR A 490 23.42 19.17 14.61
C THR A 490 24.57 18.51 15.37
N LEU A 491 24.54 18.60 16.71
CA LEU A 491 25.52 17.97 17.57
C LEU A 491 25.01 16.61 18.03
N HIS A 492 25.85 15.58 17.90
CA HIS A 492 25.61 14.23 18.44
C HIS A 492 26.46 13.99 19.70
N LEU A 493 26.32 12.80 20.31
CA LEU A 493 26.93 12.47 21.62
C LEU A 493 28.38 12.94 21.80
N GLU A 494 29.28 12.61 20.87
CA GLU A 494 30.70 12.98 21.00
C GLU A 494 30.91 14.50 21.02
N GLU A 495 30.16 15.22 20.18
CA GLU A 495 30.25 16.68 20.06
C GLU A 495 29.57 17.38 21.24
N LEU A 496 28.48 16.82 21.77
CA LEU A 496 27.80 17.31 22.97
C LEU A 496 28.66 17.12 24.23
N VAL A 497 29.36 15.99 24.33
CA VAL A 497 30.33 15.75 25.41
C VAL A 497 31.48 16.76 25.29
N ALA A 498 32.07 16.93 24.10
CA ALA A 498 33.12 17.92 23.88
C ALA A 498 32.65 19.36 24.19
N LEU A 499 31.41 19.72 23.82
CA LEU A 499 30.80 21.00 24.17
C LEU A 499 30.69 21.17 25.68
N SER A 500 30.25 20.14 26.41
CA SER A 500 30.11 20.17 27.86
C SER A 500 31.45 20.32 28.60
N GLU A 501 32.56 19.91 27.97
CA GLU A 501 33.91 20.09 28.52
C GLU A 501 34.44 21.52 28.35
N THR A 502 33.87 22.31 27.44
CA THR A 502 34.31 23.69 27.19
C THR A 502 34.11 24.61 28.40
N ASN A 503 33.09 24.35 29.23
CA ASN A 503 32.79 25.13 30.41
C ASN A 503 31.96 24.33 31.43
N GLN A 504 32.49 24.20 32.65
CA GLN A 504 31.85 23.53 33.79
C GLN A 504 31.85 24.42 35.04
N SER A 505 31.84 25.74 34.85
CA SER A 505 31.95 26.71 35.94
C SER A 505 30.76 26.68 36.90
N THR A 506 29.54 26.48 36.40
CA THR A 506 28.32 26.46 37.22
C THR A 506 27.87 25.04 37.57
N PRO A 507 27.08 24.86 38.66
CA PRO A 507 26.51 23.55 38.99
C PRO A 507 25.65 22.96 37.88
N ALA A 508 24.88 23.80 37.16
CA ALA A 508 24.04 23.36 36.06
C ALA A 508 24.86 22.82 34.88
N LEU A 509 25.97 23.48 34.54
CA LEU A 509 26.88 23.03 33.50
C LEU A 509 27.56 21.71 33.85
N ARG A 510 27.98 21.52 35.12
CA ARG A 510 28.52 20.23 35.58
C ARG A 510 27.48 19.11 35.51
N GLN A 511 26.26 19.39 35.94
CA GLN A 511 25.18 18.40 35.87
C GLN A 511 24.86 18.03 34.42
N PHE A 512 24.83 19.00 33.50
CA PHE A 512 24.66 18.71 32.07
C PHE A 512 25.78 17.82 31.54
N ALA A 513 27.04 18.09 31.89
CA ALA A 513 28.18 17.28 31.47
C ALA A 513 28.09 15.82 31.98
N ASP A 514 27.68 15.64 33.24
CA ASP A 514 27.48 14.31 33.82
C ASP A 514 26.33 13.56 33.14
N GLU A 515 25.20 14.23 32.91
CA GLU A 515 24.01 13.60 32.32
C GLU A 515 24.20 13.25 30.85
N VAL A 516 24.74 14.17 30.03
CA VAL A 516 24.84 13.98 28.58
C VAL A 516 25.69 12.77 28.20
N ALA A 517 26.74 12.48 28.99
CA ALA A 517 27.60 11.32 28.82
C ALA A 517 26.87 9.97 29.03
N THR A 518 25.73 9.98 29.72
CA THR A 518 24.94 8.77 30.03
C THR A 518 23.76 8.54 29.10
N LEU A 519 23.41 9.53 28.25
CA LEU A 519 22.26 9.45 27.37
C LEU A 519 22.49 8.48 26.21
N GLN A 520 21.44 7.75 25.83
CA GLN A 520 21.47 6.90 24.65
C GLN A 520 21.20 7.73 23.40
N ARG A 521 22.25 7.94 22.59
CA ARG A 521 22.21 8.68 21.31
C ARG A 521 21.58 10.10 21.43
N PRO A 522 22.06 10.97 22.34
CA PRO A 522 21.59 12.34 22.37
C PRO A 522 21.92 13.06 21.07
N SER A 523 21.05 14.00 20.71
CA SER A 523 21.31 14.98 19.66
C SER A 523 20.74 16.33 20.05
N ALA A 524 21.35 17.40 19.55
CA ALA A 524 20.82 18.76 19.63
C ALA A 524 20.96 19.44 18.27
N VAL A 525 19.85 19.95 17.75
CA VAL A 525 19.88 20.88 16.61
C VAL A 525 20.26 22.25 17.16
N ILE A 526 21.35 22.82 16.64
CA ILE A 526 21.86 24.13 17.03
C ILE A 526 21.43 25.15 15.99
N VAL A 527 20.79 26.21 16.46
CA VAL A 527 20.28 27.32 15.66
C VAL A 527 20.84 28.66 16.17
N GLU A 528 20.94 29.66 15.30
CA GLU A 528 21.29 31.02 15.70
C GLU A 528 20.05 31.83 16.08
N VAL A 529 20.01 32.37 17.29
CA VAL A 529 18.84 33.10 17.82
C VAL A 529 19.26 34.37 18.56
N THR A 530 18.31 35.29 18.73
CA THR A 530 18.53 36.47 19.58
C THR A 530 18.52 36.08 21.05
N ARG A 531 19.48 36.61 21.82
CA ARG A 531 19.54 36.41 23.28
C ARG A 531 18.31 36.97 23.99
N ALA A 532 17.79 38.10 23.52
CA ALA A 532 16.58 38.72 24.06
C ALA A 532 15.37 37.77 24.02
N GLY A 533 15.14 37.08 22.90
CA GLY A 533 14.02 36.13 22.79
C GLY A 533 14.13 34.95 23.78
N LEU A 534 15.34 34.41 23.98
CA LEU A 534 15.59 33.38 24.98
C LEU A 534 15.42 33.90 26.41
N HIS A 535 15.86 35.14 26.67
CA HIS A 535 15.74 35.80 27.96
C HIS A 535 14.27 35.98 28.34
N ASP A 536 13.47 36.56 27.44
CA ASP A 536 12.04 36.78 27.65
C ASP A 536 11.30 35.46 27.87
N SER A 537 11.66 34.42 27.11
CA SER A 537 11.06 33.08 27.25
C SER A 537 11.37 32.48 28.62
N ALA A 538 12.62 32.61 29.10
CA ALA A 538 13.03 32.14 30.42
C ALA A 538 12.38 32.95 31.56
N GLN A 539 12.16 34.26 31.39
CA GLN A 539 11.48 35.10 32.37
C GLN A 539 9.99 34.77 32.52
N LYS A 540 9.34 34.34 31.43
CA LYS A 540 7.91 33.99 31.39
C LYS A 540 7.61 32.58 31.92
N LEU A 541 8.60 31.85 32.40
CA LEU A 541 8.40 30.52 32.97
C LEU A 541 7.46 30.58 34.18
N ASP A 542 6.33 29.86 34.10
CA ASP A 542 5.31 29.83 35.16
C ASP A 542 5.94 29.36 36.49
N PRO A 543 5.90 30.17 37.57
CA PRO A 543 6.45 29.78 38.87
C PRO A 543 5.66 28.67 39.57
N THR A 544 4.43 28.38 39.12
CA THR A 544 3.55 27.36 39.70
C THR A 544 3.64 25.99 39.03
N ALA A 545 4.39 25.88 37.93
CA ALA A 545 4.60 24.64 37.20
C ALA A 545 5.31 23.60 38.09
N LYS A 546 4.81 22.35 38.10
CA LYS A 546 5.38 21.23 38.88
C LYS A 546 6.63 20.60 38.23
N GLU A 547 7.44 21.39 37.53
CA GLU A 547 8.68 20.93 36.88
C GLU A 547 9.91 21.17 37.76
N ILE A 548 10.88 20.26 37.69
CA ILE A 548 12.23 20.43 38.23
C ILE A 548 12.97 21.36 37.29
N ARG A 549 13.56 22.43 37.84
CA ARG A 549 14.37 23.40 37.09
C ARG A 549 15.76 23.51 37.68
N VAL A 550 16.79 23.51 36.84
CA VAL A 550 18.19 23.76 37.25
C VAL A 550 18.81 24.77 36.28
N GLY A 551 19.63 25.69 36.79
CA GLY A 551 20.40 26.63 35.95
C GLY A 551 19.63 27.83 35.41
N VAL A 552 18.40 28.09 35.86
CA VAL A 552 17.57 29.20 35.36
C VAL A 552 18.25 30.56 35.52
N GLU A 553 18.87 30.83 36.68
CA GLU A 553 19.56 32.10 36.93
C GLU A 553 20.81 32.28 36.05
N ASP A 554 21.60 31.22 35.88
CA ASP A 554 22.76 31.19 34.97
C ASP A 554 22.33 31.44 33.52
N TYR A 555 21.22 30.81 33.12
CA TYR A 555 20.63 30.96 31.79
C TYR A 555 20.09 32.37 31.53
N LEU A 556 19.39 32.95 32.51
CA LEU A 556 18.95 34.36 32.46
C LEU A 556 20.16 35.31 32.39
N THR A 557 21.22 35.03 33.13
CA THR A 557 22.45 35.83 33.11
C THR A 557 23.14 35.77 31.74
N ALA A 558 23.28 34.57 31.16
CA ALA A 558 23.87 34.40 29.84
C ALA A 558 23.05 35.09 28.74
N THR A 559 21.73 35.08 28.85
CA THR A 559 20.82 35.66 27.85
C THR A 559 20.51 37.15 28.06
N ALA A 560 20.90 37.74 29.18
CA ALA A 560 20.65 39.16 29.49
C ALA A 560 21.43 40.14 28.59
N ARG A 561 22.52 39.70 27.96
CA ARG A 561 23.33 40.55 27.06
C ARG A 561 22.71 40.63 25.66
N ALA A 562 22.83 41.79 25.02
CA ALA A 562 22.38 41.98 23.64
C ALA A 562 23.22 41.16 22.64
N GLY A 563 22.60 40.77 21.53
CA GLY A 563 23.25 40.06 20.42
C GLY A 563 22.66 38.69 20.14
N LEU A 564 23.33 37.95 19.26
CA LEU A 564 22.98 36.60 18.87
C LEU A 564 23.70 35.56 19.75
N CYS A 565 23.14 34.37 19.81
CA CYS A 565 23.79 33.18 20.35
C CYS A 565 23.41 31.94 19.55
N HIS A 566 24.23 30.90 19.68
CA HIS A 566 23.84 29.57 19.25
C HIS A 566 23.02 28.93 20.38
N TRP A 567 21.88 28.33 20.03
CA TRP A 567 20.97 27.70 20.96
C TRP A 567 20.54 26.35 20.45
N GLY A 568 20.35 25.40 21.36
CA GLY A 568 19.75 24.12 21.06
C GLY A 568 19.28 23.44 22.33
N PHE A 569 18.61 22.30 22.18
CA PHE A 569 18.20 21.50 23.32
C PHE A 569 18.58 20.03 23.16
N VAL A 570 18.87 19.39 24.29
CA VAL A 570 19.09 17.94 24.38
C VAL A 570 17.90 17.34 25.11
N GLN A 571 17.17 16.44 24.44
CA GLN A 571 16.04 15.74 25.03
C GLN A 571 16.50 14.71 26.06
N ILE A 572 15.78 14.61 27.17
CA ILE A 572 15.98 13.61 28.22
C ILE A 572 14.62 13.01 28.60
N VAL A 573 14.62 11.94 29.39
CA VAL A 573 13.37 11.34 29.86
C VAL A 573 12.59 12.35 30.72
N GLY A 574 11.39 12.70 30.26
CA GLY A 574 10.50 13.64 30.96
C GLY A 574 10.93 15.10 30.91
N GLY A 575 11.89 15.48 30.06
CA GLY A 575 12.41 16.86 30.05
C GLY A 575 13.42 17.15 28.96
N HIS A 576 14.09 18.29 29.07
CA HIS A 576 15.18 18.67 28.19
C HIS A 576 16.16 19.62 28.88
N TRP A 577 17.40 19.64 28.37
CA TRP A 577 18.38 20.69 28.62
C TRP A 577 18.32 21.73 27.50
N SER A 578 18.20 23.01 27.84
CA SER A 578 18.37 24.13 26.91
C SER A 578 19.79 24.69 27.03
N LEU A 579 20.49 24.90 25.92
CA LEU A 579 21.89 25.29 25.87
C LEU A 579 22.05 26.69 25.25
N VAL A 580 22.91 27.52 25.82
CA VAL A 580 23.36 28.79 25.23
C VAL A 580 24.84 28.68 24.94
N ILE A 581 25.22 28.86 23.68
CA ILE A 581 26.59 28.71 23.20
C ILE A 581 27.03 30.04 22.60
N ASP A 582 28.24 30.48 22.93
CA ASP A 582 28.82 31.68 22.34
C ASP A 582 29.20 31.40 20.87
N PRO A 583 28.66 32.16 19.90
CA PRO A 583 28.86 31.88 18.48
C PRO A 583 30.29 32.18 18.02
N GLN A 584 31.05 33.00 18.75
CA GLN A 584 32.42 33.36 18.39
C GLN A 584 33.45 32.37 18.94
N THR A 585 33.23 31.89 20.16
CA THR A 585 34.19 31.00 20.83
C THR A 585 33.81 29.53 20.77
N GLY A 586 32.54 29.22 20.47
CA GLY A 586 31.99 27.87 20.54
C GLY A 586 31.84 27.33 21.96
N GLN A 587 32.06 28.16 22.99
CA GLN A 587 31.96 27.73 24.39
C GLN A 587 30.51 27.69 24.86
N LEU A 588 30.20 26.67 25.66
CA LEU A 588 28.93 26.59 26.39
C LEU A 588 28.89 27.67 27.48
N GLU A 589 27.88 28.54 27.45
CA GLU A 589 27.76 29.64 28.40
C GLU A 589 26.79 29.32 29.54
N ALA A 590 25.68 28.65 29.22
CA ALA A 590 24.69 28.24 30.19
C ALA A 590 23.95 26.98 29.70
N ALA A 591 23.49 26.18 30.67
CA ALA A 591 22.58 25.07 30.45
C ALA A 591 21.43 25.18 31.46
N MET A 592 20.19 25.03 31.00
CA MET A 592 18.99 25.04 31.84
C MET A 592 18.22 23.75 31.67
N LEU A 593 18.01 23.04 32.79
CA LEU A 593 17.17 21.85 32.83
C LEU A 593 15.72 22.24 33.08
N ARG A 594 14.81 21.63 32.33
CA ARG A 594 13.38 21.58 32.65
C ARG A 594 12.90 20.15 32.53
N GLN A 595 12.44 19.57 33.64
CA GLN A 595 12.01 18.17 33.69
C GLN A 595 10.74 18.00 34.51
N VAL A 596 9.74 17.33 33.94
CA VAL A 596 8.56 16.89 34.66
C VAL A 596 8.92 15.62 35.44
N PRO A 597 8.72 15.57 36.76
CA PRO A 597 8.98 14.36 37.52
C PRO A 597 8.08 13.22 37.01
N PRO A 598 8.60 11.98 36.93
CA PRO A 598 7.78 10.84 36.52
C PRO A 598 6.57 10.71 37.46
N ALA A 599 5.39 10.46 36.89
CA ALA A 599 4.20 10.16 37.67
C ALA A 599 4.49 8.96 38.56
N LYS A 600 4.25 9.11 39.87
CA LYS A 600 4.39 8.02 40.85
C LYS A 600 3.35 6.93 40.62
#